data_AF-J3CZ31-F1
#
_entry.id   AF-J3CZ31-F1
#
_cell.length_a   1.000
_cell.length_b   1.000
_cell.length_c   1.000
_cell.angle_alpha   90.00
_cell.angle_beta   90.00
_cell.angle_gamma   90.00
#
_symmetry.space_group_name_H-M   'P 1'
#
loop_
_entity.id
_entity.type
_entity.pdbx_description
1 polymer ?
#
loop_
_entity_poly.entity_id
_entity_poly.type
_entity_poly.pdbx_seq_one_letter_code
_entity_poly.pdbx_strand_id
1 'polypeptide(L)'
;MSNLTFPMLEYGLNQAPWDLCPLLYRGGAGEKVKKALQKIKQGHLGDVIPERVELVSQLHEILVGDLIGGGSRFSANNKIVALRSFFTWCDERQEHLSLETVTNVFIHWADHLLHRHRVESYLTQASLYDLVRLTATMFDRVLGRESSLIKSTRIRKPIGKGRSQTTKSDNQNLKNTFDFGHVLADICNGLTWEATTGALPVCITLRTGQVLKQWSGLTNLDKPTTRIKKPPSIGENKKSEARRAAWNQDLRLSTRSPLLNLRIESELLMFIAQTGMNLQQAHTLRVEQFHYTSHLDGYQVRSYKNRRNGEVLFEIYANYRDWFERYLAWRAQWFPDESDGLLFPLVRTGGRIKEAAPQFVNLVRVCKTIGVQIIRPGKLRKTRINWLLRESQNPEQVAELAQHTMETLIRVYVDPHPQIAMVEITRFHQQTDPSISSPAPGRCVAAIPEVIHEIPQSAPRPDCINAAGCLFCTQHRDIESEDHVWSLTSLSHLKSLELALYRPPIADSQAASRHPALITIERLTAKLKFFEESSHGRKRWVDEARARIAEGEYHPAWDGFIRLAELNNI
;
A
#
# COMPACT_ATOMS: atom_id res chain seq x y z
N MET A 1 12.59 -47.44 2.85
CA MET A 1 12.50 -46.05 2.35
C MET A 1 11.68 -45.25 3.34
N SER A 2 12.19 -44.10 3.78
CA SER A 2 11.49 -43.18 4.67
C SER A 2 10.19 -42.68 4.04
N ASN A 3 9.14 -42.55 4.83
CA ASN A 3 7.86 -42.04 4.34
C ASN A 3 7.95 -40.52 4.09
N LEU A 4 8.02 -40.12 2.81
CA LEU A 4 8.13 -38.71 2.38
C LEU A 4 6.79 -37.99 2.21
N THR A 5 5.71 -38.52 2.81
CA THR A 5 4.38 -37.90 2.83
C THR A 5 4.19 -36.99 4.04
N PHE A 6 3.13 -36.18 4.04
CA PHE A 6 2.78 -35.28 5.14
C PHE A 6 1.45 -35.72 5.77
N PRO A 7 1.44 -36.72 6.67
CA PRO A 7 0.22 -37.33 7.21
C PRO A 7 -0.53 -36.44 8.20
N MET A 8 0.14 -35.47 8.83
CA MET A 8 -0.46 -34.49 9.75
C MET A 8 -1.33 -33.44 9.05
N LEU A 9 -1.39 -33.47 7.72
CA LEU A 9 -2.16 -32.52 6.93
C LEU A 9 -3.47 -33.15 6.46
N GLU A 10 -4.57 -32.43 6.65
CA GLU A 10 -5.85 -32.81 6.05
C GLU A 10 -5.85 -32.46 4.55
N TYR A 11 -6.37 -33.35 3.71
CA TYR A 11 -6.48 -33.12 2.29
C TYR A 11 -7.94 -33.20 1.87
N GLY A 12 -8.31 -32.35 0.93
CA GLY A 12 -9.65 -32.35 0.36
C GLY A 12 -9.86 -33.60 -0.50
N LEU A 13 -11.11 -34.04 -0.67
CA LEU A 13 -11.46 -35.29 -1.38
C LEU A 13 -10.78 -35.45 -2.76
N ASN A 14 -10.57 -34.34 -3.48
CA ASN A 14 -9.94 -34.33 -4.80
C ASN A 14 -8.50 -33.76 -4.81
N GLN A 15 -7.96 -33.41 -3.65
CA GLN A 15 -6.62 -32.85 -3.52
C GLN A 15 -5.60 -33.99 -3.48
N ALA A 16 -4.57 -33.91 -4.32
CA ALA A 16 -3.45 -34.84 -4.23
C ALA A 16 -2.67 -34.60 -2.92
N PRO A 17 -2.43 -35.65 -2.10
CA PRO A 17 -1.56 -35.54 -0.95
C PRO A 17 -0.19 -35.03 -1.33
N TRP A 18 0.45 -34.28 -0.43
CA TRP A 18 1.81 -33.83 -0.64
C TRP A 18 2.78 -34.99 -0.44
N ASP A 19 3.75 -35.08 -1.33
CA ASP A 19 4.74 -36.15 -1.34
C ASP A 19 6.02 -35.63 -2.00
N LEU A 20 7.16 -35.83 -1.33
CA LEU A 20 8.49 -35.50 -1.86
C LEU A 20 9.17 -36.67 -2.56
N CYS A 21 8.60 -37.88 -2.53
CA CYS A 21 9.09 -39.05 -3.26
C CYS A 21 9.41 -38.77 -4.74
N PRO A 22 8.61 -37.97 -5.49
CA PRO A 22 8.98 -37.62 -6.86
C PRO A 22 10.32 -36.91 -7.06
N LEU A 23 10.92 -36.32 -6.01
CA LEU A 23 12.24 -35.67 -6.09
C LEU A 23 13.39 -36.70 -6.17
N LEU A 24 13.15 -37.94 -5.74
CA LEU A 24 14.13 -39.04 -5.77
C LEU A 24 14.33 -39.65 -7.16
N TYR A 25 13.46 -39.31 -8.12
CA TYR A 25 13.46 -39.86 -9.48
C TYR A 25 13.75 -38.76 -10.49
N ARG A 26 14.50 -39.10 -11.55
CA ARG A 26 14.76 -38.17 -12.64
C ARG A 26 13.45 -37.83 -13.37
N GLY A 27 13.15 -36.55 -13.52
CA GLY A 27 11.95 -36.04 -14.17
C GLY A 27 10.69 -36.05 -13.30
N GLY A 28 10.74 -36.63 -12.09
CA GLY A 28 9.59 -36.68 -11.18
C GLY A 28 9.21 -35.32 -10.58
N ALA A 29 10.18 -34.41 -10.44
CA ALA A 29 9.97 -33.06 -9.94
C ALA A 29 9.14 -32.17 -10.88
N GLY A 30 9.28 -32.35 -12.20
CA GLY A 30 8.58 -31.57 -13.22
C GLY A 30 7.12 -31.95 -13.44
N GLU A 31 6.73 -33.16 -13.03
CA GLU A 31 5.38 -33.70 -13.23
C GLU A 31 4.40 -33.27 -12.13
N LYS A 32 3.08 -33.44 -12.35
CA LYS A 32 2.11 -33.31 -11.25
C LYS A 32 2.28 -34.49 -10.29
N VAL A 33 2.32 -34.25 -8.98
CA VAL A 33 2.58 -35.29 -7.94
C VAL A 33 1.81 -36.60 -8.19
N LYS A 34 0.49 -36.54 -8.40
CA LYS A 34 -0.34 -37.73 -8.68
C LYS A 34 0.12 -38.51 -9.92
N LYS A 35 0.51 -37.81 -11.00
CA LYS A 35 1.02 -38.43 -12.22
C LYS A 35 2.42 -38.98 -12.02
N ALA A 36 3.29 -38.26 -11.30
CA ALA A 36 4.63 -38.70 -10.98
C ALA A 36 4.60 -40.02 -10.18
N LEU A 37 3.79 -40.08 -9.11
CA LEU A 37 3.60 -41.30 -8.31
C LEU A 37 3.04 -42.46 -9.13
N GLN A 38 2.12 -42.19 -10.07
CA GLN A 38 1.63 -43.22 -10.99
C GLN A 38 2.75 -43.74 -11.90
N LYS A 39 3.56 -42.85 -12.49
CA LYS A 39 4.70 -43.23 -13.32
C LYS A 39 5.76 -44.02 -12.53
N ILE A 40 6.01 -43.65 -11.28
CA ILE A 40 6.91 -44.38 -10.37
C ILE A 40 6.38 -45.80 -10.14
N LYS A 41 5.09 -45.95 -9.80
CA LYS A 41 4.47 -47.28 -9.62
C LYS A 41 4.51 -48.15 -10.88
N GLN A 42 4.49 -47.52 -12.06
CA GLN A 42 4.57 -48.19 -13.35
C GLN A 42 6.02 -48.42 -13.82
N GLY A 43 7.04 -47.99 -13.05
CA GLY A 43 8.46 -48.12 -13.43
C GLY A 43 8.93 -47.16 -14.52
N HIS A 44 8.11 -46.19 -14.94
CA HIS A 44 8.41 -45.31 -16.08
C HIS A 44 9.45 -44.21 -15.78
N LEU A 45 9.78 -43.93 -14.51
CA LEU A 45 10.80 -42.94 -14.13
C LEU A 45 12.15 -43.58 -13.77
N GLY A 46 12.30 -44.89 -13.95
CA GLY A 46 13.51 -45.64 -13.58
C GLY A 46 13.65 -45.82 -12.07
N ASP A 47 14.88 -46.08 -11.63
CA ASP A 47 15.23 -46.35 -10.24
C ASP A 47 15.41 -45.08 -9.40
N VAL A 48 15.36 -45.24 -8.08
CA VAL A 48 15.67 -44.16 -7.14
C VAL A 48 17.13 -43.77 -7.26
N ILE A 49 17.39 -42.46 -7.31
CA ILE A 49 18.74 -41.87 -7.29
C ILE A 49 19.25 -41.87 -5.84
N PRO A 50 20.20 -42.75 -5.46
CA PRO A 50 20.61 -42.93 -4.07
C PRO A 50 21.18 -41.66 -3.43
N GLU A 51 21.91 -40.85 -4.20
CA GLU A 51 22.58 -39.64 -3.74
C GLU A 51 21.58 -38.56 -3.26
N ARG A 52 20.34 -38.60 -3.77
CA ARG A 52 19.29 -37.65 -3.38
C ARG A 52 18.57 -38.05 -2.09
N VAL A 53 18.67 -39.31 -1.67
CA VAL A 53 17.84 -39.86 -0.59
C VAL A 53 18.06 -39.10 0.71
N GLU A 54 19.32 -38.87 1.07
CA GLU A 54 19.67 -38.16 2.30
C GLU A 54 19.21 -36.70 2.27
N LEU A 55 19.53 -35.97 1.18
CA LEU A 55 19.12 -34.58 0.98
C LEU A 55 17.59 -34.41 1.05
N VAL A 56 16.84 -35.24 0.33
CA VAL A 56 15.37 -35.14 0.29
C VAL A 56 14.74 -35.53 1.63
N SER A 57 15.32 -36.48 2.35
CA SER A 57 14.85 -36.87 3.70
C SER A 57 15.03 -35.72 4.70
N GLN A 58 16.19 -35.06 4.72
CA GLN A 58 16.41 -33.91 5.61
C GLN A 58 15.50 -32.72 5.25
N LEU A 59 15.28 -32.45 3.95
CA LEU A 59 14.33 -31.44 3.49
C LEU A 59 12.90 -31.73 3.96
N HIS A 60 12.50 -33.00 3.94
CA HIS A 60 11.19 -33.46 4.42
C HIS A 60 11.04 -33.23 5.92
N GLU A 61 12.01 -33.66 6.72
CA GLU A 61 12.02 -33.48 8.18
C GLU A 61 11.91 -32.01 8.58
N ILE A 62 12.62 -31.13 7.89
CA ILE A 62 12.54 -29.68 8.09
C ILE A 62 11.13 -29.15 7.85
N LEU A 63 10.48 -29.55 6.75
CA LEU A 63 9.12 -29.11 6.43
C LEU A 63 8.09 -29.67 7.41
N VAL A 64 8.27 -30.92 7.86
CA VAL A 64 7.44 -31.55 8.88
C VAL A 64 7.58 -30.80 10.21
N GLY A 65 8.80 -30.52 10.64
CA GLY A 65 9.08 -29.76 11.86
C GLY A 65 8.47 -28.35 11.83
N ASP A 66 8.58 -27.65 10.70
CA ASP A 66 7.95 -26.34 10.52
C ASP A 66 6.42 -26.40 10.66
N LEU A 67 5.79 -27.43 10.10
CA LEU A 67 4.33 -27.60 10.14
C LEU A 67 3.85 -27.99 11.55
N ILE A 68 4.55 -28.90 12.23
CA ILE A 68 4.24 -29.28 13.62
C ILE A 68 4.44 -28.10 14.57
N GLY A 69 5.44 -27.26 14.32
CA GLY A 69 5.71 -26.03 15.07
C GLY A 69 4.70 -24.89 14.83
N GLY A 70 3.59 -25.14 14.14
CA GLY A 70 2.55 -24.14 13.85
C GLY A 70 2.82 -23.30 12.59
N GLY A 71 3.78 -23.69 11.76
CA GLY A 71 4.07 -23.02 10.49
C GLY A 71 2.90 -23.10 9.50
N SER A 72 2.69 -22.02 8.74
CA SER A 72 1.59 -21.97 7.77
C SER A 72 1.78 -22.98 6.65
N ARG A 73 0.71 -23.72 6.36
CA ARG A 73 0.60 -24.59 5.18
C ARG A 73 0.91 -23.85 3.87
N PHE A 74 0.53 -22.58 3.75
CA PHE A 74 0.84 -21.77 2.58
C PHE A 74 2.35 -21.61 2.38
N SER A 75 3.09 -21.32 3.45
CA SER A 75 4.55 -21.17 3.42
C SER A 75 5.26 -22.48 3.07
N ALA A 76 4.81 -23.60 3.66
CA ALA A 76 5.34 -24.92 3.33
C ALA A 76 5.11 -25.29 1.85
N ASN A 77 3.91 -25.01 1.31
CA ASN A 77 3.62 -25.23 -0.10
C ASN A 77 4.54 -24.42 -1.02
N ASN A 78 4.81 -23.15 -0.71
CA ASN A 78 5.71 -22.32 -1.51
C ASN A 78 7.14 -22.86 -1.51
N LYS A 79 7.63 -23.36 -0.37
CA LYS A 79 8.94 -24.03 -0.28
C LYS A 79 8.97 -25.31 -1.14
N ILE A 80 7.94 -26.14 -1.09
CA ILE A 80 7.84 -27.35 -1.93
C ILE A 80 7.84 -26.98 -3.41
N VAL A 81 7.08 -25.97 -3.83
CA VAL A 81 7.07 -25.50 -5.23
C VAL A 81 8.45 -25.00 -5.66
N ALA A 82 9.14 -24.25 -4.80
CA ALA A 82 10.49 -23.75 -5.07
C ALA A 82 11.50 -24.90 -5.22
N LEU A 83 11.46 -25.89 -4.32
CA LEU A 83 12.29 -27.10 -4.39
C LEU A 83 12.01 -27.89 -5.67
N ARG A 84 10.74 -28.11 -6.03
CA ARG A 84 10.38 -28.79 -7.29
C ARG A 84 10.97 -28.06 -8.49
N SER A 85 10.87 -26.73 -8.54
CA SER A 85 11.44 -25.94 -9.63
C SER A 85 12.96 -26.10 -9.75
N PHE A 86 13.67 -26.20 -8.61
CA PHE A 86 15.11 -26.46 -8.59
C PHE A 86 15.43 -27.87 -9.11
N PHE A 87 14.79 -28.90 -8.55
CA PHE A 87 15.02 -30.30 -8.95
C PHE A 87 14.65 -30.56 -10.41
N THR A 88 13.59 -29.92 -10.94
CA THR A 88 13.25 -30.01 -12.38
C THR A 88 14.39 -29.51 -13.25
N TRP A 89 14.98 -28.36 -12.91
CA TRP A 89 16.11 -27.83 -13.67
C TRP A 89 17.35 -28.73 -13.56
N CYS A 90 17.61 -29.30 -12.38
CA CYS A 90 18.70 -30.26 -12.20
C CYS A 90 18.49 -31.52 -13.04
N ASP A 91 17.25 -32.02 -13.14
CA ASP A 91 16.91 -33.17 -13.97
C ASP A 91 17.11 -32.87 -15.47
N GLU A 92 16.70 -31.68 -15.92
CA GLU A 92 16.86 -31.23 -17.31
C GLU A 92 18.34 -31.08 -17.71
N ARG A 93 19.18 -30.61 -16.79
CA ARG A 93 20.64 -30.45 -17.00
C ARG A 93 21.48 -31.65 -16.58
N GLN A 94 20.85 -32.70 -16.07
CA GLN A 94 21.51 -33.90 -15.57
C GLN A 94 22.53 -33.62 -14.44
N GLU A 95 22.26 -32.62 -13.61
CA GLU A 95 23.11 -32.24 -12.48
C GLU A 95 23.08 -33.31 -11.38
N HIS A 96 24.25 -33.59 -10.80
CA HIS A 96 24.39 -34.52 -9.68
C HIS A 96 24.05 -33.82 -8.37
N LEU A 97 23.04 -34.33 -7.65
CA LEU A 97 22.54 -33.74 -6.41
C LEU A 97 22.81 -34.66 -5.20
N SER A 98 23.69 -34.22 -4.33
CA SER A 98 23.95 -34.77 -2.99
C SER A 98 24.12 -33.63 -1.98
N LEU A 99 24.30 -33.93 -0.69
CA LEU A 99 24.63 -32.92 0.32
C LEU A 99 25.91 -32.15 -0.01
N GLU A 100 26.89 -32.79 -0.65
CA GLU A 100 28.17 -32.20 -1.00
C GLU A 100 28.06 -31.26 -2.21
N THR A 101 27.26 -31.64 -3.22
CA THR A 101 27.19 -30.90 -4.49
C THR A 101 26.10 -29.82 -4.51
N VAL A 102 25.08 -29.91 -3.65
CA VAL A 102 23.88 -29.05 -3.72
C VAL A 102 24.20 -27.55 -3.66
N THR A 103 25.26 -27.15 -2.93
CA THR A 103 25.69 -25.74 -2.87
C THR A 103 26.13 -25.21 -4.23
N ASN A 104 26.98 -25.96 -4.95
CA ASN A 104 27.49 -25.54 -6.26
C ASN A 104 26.37 -25.56 -7.31
N VAL A 105 25.55 -26.62 -7.30
CA VAL A 105 24.40 -26.75 -8.21
C VAL A 105 23.38 -25.62 -7.97
N PHE A 106 23.16 -25.23 -6.72
CA PHE A 106 22.31 -24.09 -6.38
C PHE A 106 22.83 -22.77 -6.97
N ILE A 107 24.14 -22.52 -6.92
CA ILE A 107 24.75 -21.31 -7.51
C ILE A 107 24.55 -21.30 -9.04
N HIS A 108 24.76 -22.43 -9.71
CA HIS A 108 24.54 -22.56 -11.15
C HIS A 108 23.07 -22.33 -11.54
N TRP A 109 22.13 -22.87 -10.76
CA TRP A 109 20.71 -22.63 -10.95
C TRP A 109 20.34 -21.16 -10.77
N ALA A 110 20.87 -20.50 -9.74
CA ALA A 110 20.65 -19.09 -9.50
C ALA A 110 21.14 -18.22 -10.67
N ASP A 111 22.32 -18.53 -11.21
CA ASP A 111 22.86 -17.86 -12.39
C ASP A 111 22.03 -18.11 -13.66
N HIS A 112 21.54 -19.33 -13.85
CA HIS A 112 20.60 -19.64 -14.91
C HIS A 112 19.31 -18.79 -14.81
N LEU A 113 18.71 -18.70 -13.62
CA LEU A 113 17.51 -17.88 -13.41
C LEU A 113 17.79 -16.38 -13.62
N LEU A 114 18.99 -15.90 -13.22
CA LEU A 114 19.41 -14.53 -13.46
C LEU A 114 19.56 -14.23 -14.96
N HIS A 115 20.08 -15.17 -15.75
CA HIS A 115 20.13 -15.07 -17.21
C HIS A 115 18.71 -14.96 -17.80
N ARG A 116 17.77 -15.83 -17.38
CA ARG A 116 16.38 -15.79 -17.85
C ARG A 116 15.66 -14.49 -17.50
N HIS A 117 16.01 -13.88 -16.37
CA HIS A 117 15.50 -12.56 -16.01
C HIS A 117 16.07 -11.46 -16.92
N ARG A 118 17.40 -11.43 -17.11
CA ARG A 118 18.09 -10.33 -17.81
C ARG A 118 18.00 -10.39 -19.33
N VAL A 119 17.98 -11.59 -19.90
CA VAL A 119 18.06 -11.82 -21.35
C VAL A 119 16.71 -12.21 -21.92
N GLU A 120 16.07 -13.24 -21.36
CA GLU A 120 14.79 -13.76 -21.87
C GLU A 120 13.56 -12.94 -21.43
N SER A 121 13.71 -12.06 -20.42
CA SER A 121 12.62 -11.27 -19.81
C SER A 121 11.41 -12.09 -19.34
N TYR A 122 11.59 -13.39 -19.11
CA TYR A 122 10.49 -14.31 -18.77
C TYR A 122 10.12 -14.30 -17.27
N LEU A 123 11.01 -13.79 -16.42
CA LEU A 123 10.86 -13.80 -14.96
C LEU A 123 11.01 -12.40 -14.39
N THR A 124 10.12 -12.00 -13.47
CA THR A 124 10.28 -10.71 -12.77
C THR A 124 11.39 -10.78 -11.71
N GLN A 125 12.05 -9.66 -11.42
CA GLN A 125 13.11 -9.60 -10.41
C GLN A 125 12.61 -10.02 -9.01
N ALA A 126 11.37 -9.68 -8.66
CA ALA A 126 10.75 -10.09 -7.39
C ALA A 126 10.52 -11.59 -7.34
N SER A 127 9.93 -12.17 -8.39
CA SER A 127 9.72 -13.62 -8.48
C SER A 127 11.04 -14.40 -8.47
N LEU A 128 12.07 -13.89 -9.15
CA LEU A 128 13.43 -14.42 -9.11
C LEU A 128 13.98 -14.47 -7.68
N TYR A 129 13.94 -13.34 -6.98
CA TYR A 129 14.47 -13.23 -5.63
C TYR A 129 13.71 -14.15 -4.65
N ASP A 130 12.37 -14.17 -4.72
CA ASP A 130 11.56 -15.00 -3.83
C ASP A 130 11.81 -16.49 -4.05
N LEU A 131 11.88 -16.93 -5.31
CA LEU A 131 12.15 -18.32 -5.67
C LEU A 131 13.52 -18.78 -5.13
N VAL A 132 14.57 -17.99 -5.38
CA VAL A 132 15.93 -18.32 -4.92
C VAL A 132 16.05 -18.25 -3.40
N ARG A 133 15.40 -17.27 -2.75
CA ARG A 133 15.39 -17.15 -1.29
C ARG A 133 14.71 -18.33 -0.61
N LEU A 134 13.58 -18.79 -1.13
CA LEU A 134 12.84 -19.94 -0.56
C LEU A 134 13.68 -21.21 -0.63
N THR A 135 14.31 -21.47 -1.79
CA THR A 135 15.20 -22.63 -1.96
C THR A 135 16.46 -22.51 -1.09
N ALA A 136 17.10 -21.33 -1.03
CA ALA A 136 18.26 -21.10 -0.16
C ALA A 136 17.94 -21.40 1.30
N THR A 137 16.81 -20.89 1.81
CA THR A 137 16.39 -21.10 3.21
C THR A 137 16.26 -22.58 3.58
N MET A 138 15.86 -23.42 2.62
CA MET A 138 15.77 -24.87 2.83
C MET A 138 17.16 -25.52 2.87
N PHE A 139 18.03 -25.20 1.91
CA PHE A 139 19.39 -25.74 1.89
C PHE A 139 20.28 -25.22 3.00
N ASP A 140 20.11 -23.97 3.43
CA ASP A 140 20.81 -23.40 4.58
C ASP A 140 20.58 -24.23 5.85
N ARG A 141 19.35 -24.70 6.05
CA ARG A 141 18.99 -25.53 7.21
C ARG A 141 19.49 -26.96 7.10
N VAL A 142 19.39 -27.57 5.92
CA VAL A 142 19.96 -28.91 5.66
C VAL A 142 21.47 -28.92 5.90
N LEU A 143 22.16 -27.89 5.41
CA LEU A 143 23.62 -27.81 5.48
C LEU A 143 24.13 -27.17 6.79
N GLY A 144 23.25 -26.80 7.72
CA GLY A 144 23.63 -26.15 8.99
C GLY A 144 24.39 -24.82 8.82
N ARG A 145 24.09 -24.05 7.78
CA ARG A 145 24.85 -22.84 7.42
C ARG A 145 24.46 -21.64 8.27
N GLU A 146 25.44 -20.94 8.80
CA GLU A 146 25.26 -19.64 9.47
C GLU A 146 24.94 -18.51 8.49
N SER A 147 25.50 -18.58 7.28
CA SER A 147 25.30 -17.58 6.23
C SER A 147 24.47 -18.13 5.07
N SER A 148 23.41 -17.40 4.73
CA SER A 148 22.46 -17.85 3.71
C SER A 148 23.11 -17.97 2.33
N LEU A 149 22.86 -19.08 1.64
CA LEU A 149 23.33 -19.41 0.30
C LEU A 149 22.99 -18.34 -0.74
N ILE A 150 21.92 -17.58 -0.54
CA ILE A 150 21.58 -16.47 -1.44
C ILE A 150 22.71 -15.43 -1.52
N LYS A 151 23.50 -15.24 -0.44
CA LYS A 151 24.64 -14.32 -0.41
C LYS A 151 25.78 -14.75 -1.33
N SER A 152 25.87 -16.05 -1.63
CA SER A 152 26.84 -16.61 -2.58
C SER A 152 26.42 -16.41 -4.05
N THR A 153 25.23 -15.85 -4.30
CA THR A 153 24.73 -15.60 -5.65
C THR A 153 24.86 -14.11 -6.02
N ARG A 154 24.66 -13.79 -7.30
CA ARG A 154 24.57 -12.40 -7.81
C ARG A 154 23.17 -11.79 -7.67
N ILE A 155 22.21 -12.54 -7.14
CA ILE A 155 20.84 -12.10 -6.98
C ILE A 155 20.76 -11.22 -5.74
N ARG A 156 20.07 -10.09 -5.85
CA ARG A 156 19.89 -9.11 -4.78
C ARG A 156 18.41 -8.88 -4.55
N LYS A 157 18.06 -8.57 -3.30
CA LYS A 157 16.70 -8.15 -2.95
C LYS A 157 16.33 -6.97 -3.84
N PRO A 158 15.20 -7.01 -4.56
CA PRO A 158 14.79 -5.88 -5.36
C PRO A 158 14.67 -4.67 -4.43
N ILE A 159 15.44 -3.63 -4.72
CA ILE A 159 15.25 -2.33 -4.09
C ILE A 159 13.85 -1.91 -4.53
N GLY A 160 12.93 -1.80 -3.57
CA GLY A 160 11.60 -1.28 -3.88
C GLY A 160 11.83 0.05 -4.59
N LYS A 161 11.32 0.20 -5.83
CA LYS A 161 11.36 1.51 -6.49
C LYS A 161 10.81 2.49 -5.46
N GLY A 162 11.65 3.41 -4.98
CA GLY A 162 11.21 4.52 -4.14
C GLY A 162 10.02 5.09 -4.88
N ARG A 163 8.83 4.97 -4.29
CA ARG A 163 7.59 5.29 -4.97
C ARG A 163 7.62 6.80 -5.18
N SER A 164 8.01 7.27 -6.37
CA SER A 164 7.63 8.61 -6.79
C SER A 164 6.13 8.57 -7.09
N GLN A 165 5.32 8.48 -6.03
CA GLN A 165 3.88 8.59 -6.10
C GLN A 165 3.58 10.03 -6.47
N THR A 166 3.39 10.28 -7.76
CA THR A 166 2.76 11.52 -8.20
C THR A 166 1.35 11.57 -7.62
N THR A 167 0.89 12.75 -7.19
CA THR A 167 -0.46 12.98 -6.64
C THR A 167 -1.58 12.42 -7.54
N LYS A 168 -1.36 12.39 -8.86
CA LYS A 168 -2.29 11.80 -9.85
C LYS A 168 -2.48 10.29 -9.70
N SER A 169 -1.41 9.52 -9.48
CA SER A 169 -1.51 8.06 -9.32
C SER A 169 -2.18 7.65 -8.01
N ASP A 170 -2.02 8.45 -6.96
CA ASP A 170 -2.67 8.22 -5.66
C ASP A 170 -4.17 8.49 -5.72
N ASN A 171 -4.59 9.59 -6.36
CA ASN A 171 -6.00 9.90 -6.58
C ASN A 171 -6.71 8.82 -7.43
N GLN A 172 -6.04 8.31 -8.48
CA GLN A 172 -6.59 7.21 -9.27
C GLN A 172 -6.72 5.91 -8.47
N ASN A 173 -5.77 5.60 -7.57
CA ASN A 173 -5.86 4.41 -6.71
C ASN A 173 -7.01 4.50 -5.69
N LEU A 174 -7.26 5.68 -5.13
CA LEU A 174 -8.38 5.90 -4.21
C LEU A 174 -9.72 5.76 -4.94
N LYS A 175 -9.87 6.41 -6.10
CA LYS A 175 -11.07 6.28 -6.94
C LYS A 175 -11.40 4.82 -7.26
N ASN A 176 -10.41 4.06 -7.74
CA ASN A 176 -10.61 2.65 -8.05
C ASN A 176 -11.00 1.82 -6.81
N THR A 177 -10.53 2.21 -5.62
CA THR A 177 -10.89 1.55 -4.36
C THR A 177 -12.32 1.86 -3.96
N PHE A 178 -12.78 3.10 -4.13
CA PHE A 178 -14.19 3.48 -3.91
C PHE A 178 -15.13 2.80 -4.91
N ASP A 179 -14.79 2.82 -6.20
CA ASP A 179 -15.57 2.15 -7.25
C ASP A 179 -15.72 0.64 -6.95
N PHE A 180 -14.63 0.00 -6.52
CA PHE A 180 -14.66 -1.40 -6.09
C PHE A 180 -15.52 -1.59 -4.83
N GLY A 181 -15.39 -0.72 -3.83
CA GLY A 181 -16.21 -0.76 -2.61
C GLY A 181 -17.71 -0.60 -2.90
N HIS A 182 -18.09 0.26 -3.84
CA HIS A 182 -19.47 0.42 -4.29
C HIS A 182 -20.00 -0.86 -4.94
N VAL A 183 -19.21 -1.53 -5.78
CA VAL A 183 -19.60 -2.81 -6.37
C VAL A 183 -19.82 -3.88 -5.29
N LEU A 184 -18.94 -3.97 -4.28
CA LEU A 184 -19.14 -4.91 -3.16
C LEU A 184 -20.46 -4.64 -2.44
N ALA A 185 -20.72 -3.37 -2.13
CA ALA A 185 -21.94 -2.96 -1.46
C ALA A 185 -23.20 -3.29 -2.28
N ASP A 186 -23.18 -3.01 -3.59
CA ASP A 186 -24.30 -3.30 -4.49
C ASP A 186 -24.55 -4.80 -4.61
N ILE A 187 -23.49 -5.63 -4.65
CA ILE A 187 -23.60 -7.09 -4.65
C ILE A 187 -24.25 -7.58 -3.35
N CYS A 188 -23.77 -7.14 -2.18
CA CYS A 188 -24.31 -7.57 -0.89
C CYS A 188 -25.78 -7.13 -0.73
N ASN A 189 -26.12 -5.91 -1.14
CA ASN A 189 -27.49 -5.40 -1.08
C ASN A 189 -28.43 -6.08 -2.09
N GLY A 190 -27.93 -6.46 -3.26
CA GLY A 190 -28.72 -7.16 -4.28
C GLY A 190 -28.90 -8.66 -4.04
N LEU A 191 -28.06 -9.28 -3.20
CA LEU A 191 -28.12 -10.71 -2.88
C LEU A 191 -28.79 -10.97 -1.53
N THR A 192 -29.99 -10.43 -1.32
CA THR A 192 -30.79 -10.70 -0.11
C THR A 192 -31.25 -12.15 -0.01
N TRP A 193 -31.89 -12.52 1.10
CA TRP A 193 -32.51 -13.83 1.26
C TRP A 193 -33.53 -14.12 0.15
N GLU A 194 -34.42 -13.15 -0.10
CA GLU A 194 -35.49 -13.24 -1.10
C GLU A 194 -34.89 -13.37 -2.51
N ALA A 195 -33.85 -12.60 -2.80
CA ALA A 195 -33.17 -12.66 -4.09
C ALA A 195 -32.42 -14.00 -4.29
N THR A 196 -31.77 -14.53 -3.26
CA THR A 196 -30.98 -15.77 -3.35
C THR A 196 -31.85 -17.03 -3.41
N THR A 197 -33.04 -17.00 -2.81
CA THR A 197 -34.04 -18.07 -2.87
C THR A 197 -35.03 -17.94 -4.04
N GLY A 198 -35.14 -16.74 -4.62
CA GLY A 198 -36.04 -16.45 -5.72
C GLY A 198 -35.67 -17.06 -7.08
N ALA A 199 -36.45 -16.66 -8.09
CA ALA A 199 -36.27 -17.10 -9.47
C ALA A 199 -34.96 -16.56 -10.08
N LEU A 200 -34.32 -17.38 -10.93
CA LEU A 200 -33.11 -16.99 -11.65
C LEU A 200 -33.46 -16.42 -13.04
N PRO A 201 -32.68 -15.43 -13.54
CA PRO A 201 -31.48 -14.87 -12.95
C PRO A 201 -31.76 -13.84 -11.86
N VAL A 202 -30.90 -13.79 -10.83
CA VAL A 202 -30.88 -12.68 -9.89
C VAL A 202 -30.30 -11.46 -10.60
N CYS A 203 -31.04 -10.35 -10.61
CA CYS A 203 -30.62 -9.10 -11.22
C CYS A 203 -30.14 -8.15 -10.12
N ILE A 204 -28.85 -7.84 -10.13
CA ILE A 204 -28.24 -6.90 -9.18
C ILE A 204 -28.02 -5.58 -9.92
N THR A 205 -28.73 -4.53 -9.50
CA THR A 205 -28.56 -3.19 -10.04
C THR A 205 -27.36 -2.53 -9.41
N LEU A 206 -26.38 -2.14 -10.23
CA LEU A 206 -25.19 -1.41 -9.79
C LEU A 206 -25.45 0.09 -9.83
N ARG A 207 -24.78 0.87 -8.97
CA ARG A 207 -24.82 2.35 -8.98
C ARG A 207 -24.37 2.97 -10.30
N THR A 208 -23.61 2.22 -11.10
CA THR A 208 -23.19 2.62 -12.44
C THR A 208 -24.31 2.53 -13.48
N GLY A 209 -25.50 2.05 -13.10
CA GLY A 209 -26.64 1.80 -13.98
C GLY A 209 -26.58 0.45 -14.70
N GLN A 210 -25.48 -0.32 -14.54
CA GLN A 210 -25.37 -1.66 -15.10
C GLN A 210 -26.18 -2.67 -14.29
N VAL A 211 -26.77 -3.66 -14.95
CA VAL A 211 -27.48 -4.77 -14.29
C VAL A 211 -26.70 -6.07 -14.43
N LEU A 212 -26.25 -6.60 -13.30
CA LEU A 212 -25.54 -7.86 -13.23
C LEU A 212 -26.52 -9.03 -13.09
N LYS A 213 -26.63 -9.85 -14.14
CA LYS A 213 -27.47 -11.07 -14.14
C LYS A 213 -26.69 -12.28 -13.63
N GLN A 214 -27.07 -12.83 -12.48
CA GLN A 214 -26.48 -14.04 -11.91
C GLN A 214 -27.40 -15.25 -12.06
N TRP A 215 -26.90 -16.28 -12.74
CA TRP A 215 -27.69 -17.44 -13.15
C TRP A 215 -27.51 -18.68 -12.25
N SER A 216 -26.69 -18.61 -11.21
CA SER A 216 -26.44 -19.71 -10.26
C SER A 216 -26.20 -21.08 -10.93
N GLY A 217 -25.33 -21.13 -11.94
CA GLY A 217 -25.01 -22.36 -12.66
C GLY A 217 -25.87 -22.65 -13.90
N LEU A 218 -26.99 -21.94 -14.10
CA LEU A 218 -27.77 -22.03 -15.34
C LEU A 218 -27.05 -21.35 -16.51
N THR A 219 -27.22 -21.92 -17.70
CA THR A 219 -26.75 -21.31 -18.95
C THR A 219 -27.48 -19.99 -19.17
N ASN A 220 -26.71 -18.93 -19.41
CA ASN A 220 -27.21 -17.62 -19.81
C ASN A 220 -27.74 -17.70 -21.25
N LEU A 221 -29.02 -17.38 -21.44
CA LEU A 221 -29.68 -17.40 -22.75
C LEU A 221 -29.29 -16.19 -23.62
N ASP A 222 -28.82 -15.10 -23.01
CA ASP A 222 -28.45 -13.86 -23.71
C ASP A 222 -27.04 -13.94 -24.34
N LYS A 223 -26.26 -15.00 -24.05
CA LYS A 223 -24.95 -15.19 -24.66
C LYS A 223 -25.10 -15.98 -25.97
N PRO A 224 -24.71 -15.42 -27.14
CA PRO A 224 -24.76 -16.17 -28.38
C PRO A 224 -23.85 -17.39 -28.25
N THR A 225 -24.43 -18.58 -28.40
CA THR A 225 -23.66 -19.82 -28.45
C THR A 225 -22.80 -19.80 -29.71
N THR A 226 -21.47 -19.82 -29.55
CA THR A 226 -20.50 -19.90 -30.65
C THR A 226 -20.59 -21.21 -31.46
N ARG A 227 -21.43 -22.15 -31.04
CA ARG A 227 -21.76 -23.36 -31.80
C ARG A 227 -23.08 -23.15 -32.52
N ILE A 228 -23.03 -23.20 -33.85
CA ILE A 228 -24.20 -23.44 -34.70
C ILE A 228 -24.74 -24.83 -34.31
N LYS A 229 -25.76 -24.84 -33.45
CA LYS A 229 -26.53 -26.05 -33.15
C LYS A 229 -27.79 -26.02 -34.01
N LYS A 230 -28.20 -27.18 -34.53
CA LYS A 230 -29.54 -27.34 -35.13
C LYS A 230 -30.60 -26.78 -34.16
N PRO A 231 -31.65 -26.10 -34.65
CA PRO A 231 -32.70 -25.60 -33.79
C PRO A 231 -33.28 -26.76 -32.97
N PRO A 232 -33.37 -26.63 -31.63
CA PRO A 232 -33.87 -27.70 -30.78
C PRO A 232 -35.32 -28.02 -31.12
N SER A 233 -35.69 -29.29 -31.06
CA SER A 233 -37.08 -29.73 -31.26
C SER A 233 -38.00 -29.23 -30.13
N ILE A 234 -39.31 -29.18 -30.40
CA ILE A 234 -40.33 -28.77 -29.41
C ILE A 234 -40.23 -29.60 -28.13
N GLY A 235 -39.94 -30.91 -28.24
CA GLY A 235 -39.76 -31.81 -27.10
C GLY A 235 -38.50 -31.52 -26.28
N GLU A 236 -37.40 -31.14 -26.92
CA GLU A 236 -36.17 -30.73 -26.23
C GLU A 236 -36.32 -29.39 -25.52
N ASN A 237 -37.07 -28.45 -26.10
CA ASN A 237 -37.40 -27.18 -25.45
C ASN A 237 -38.23 -27.39 -24.19
N LYS A 238 -39.32 -28.18 -24.25
CA LYS A 238 -40.12 -28.50 -23.06
C LYS A 238 -39.30 -29.18 -21.96
N LYS A 239 -38.42 -30.12 -22.31
CA LYS A 239 -37.51 -30.77 -21.34
C LYS A 239 -36.51 -29.79 -20.72
N SER A 240 -35.99 -28.86 -21.52
CA SER A 240 -35.09 -27.79 -21.06
C SER A 240 -35.81 -26.84 -20.09
N GLU A 241 -37.02 -26.38 -20.44
CA GLU A 241 -37.86 -25.53 -19.61
C GLU A 241 -38.22 -26.19 -18.29
N ALA A 242 -38.67 -27.44 -18.31
CA ALA A 242 -38.97 -28.21 -17.10
C ALA A 242 -37.73 -28.36 -16.19
N ARG A 243 -36.55 -28.63 -16.77
CA ARG A 243 -35.30 -28.69 -16.02
C ARG A 243 -34.91 -27.34 -15.39
N ARG A 244 -35.16 -26.24 -16.11
CA ARG A 244 -34.91 -24.89 -15.58
C ARG A 244 -35.90 -24.51 -14.47
N ALA A 245 -37.17 -24.86 -14.62
CA ALA A 245 -38.18 -24.67 -13.57
C ALA A 245 -37.80 -25.46 -12.31
N ALA A 246 -37.40 -26.72 -12.45
CA ALA A 246 -36.91 -27.54 -11.34
C ALA A 246 -35.66 -26.94 -10.69
N TRP A 247 -34.70 -26.42 -11.48
CA TRP A 247 -33.50 -25.76 -10.95
C TRP A 247 -33.83 -24.47 -10.20
N ASN A 248 -34.81 -23.70 -10.67
CA ASN A 248 -35.30 -22.51 -9.97
C ASN A 248 -35.95 -22.84 -8.62
N GLN A 249 -36.57 -24.00 -8.49
CA GLN A 249 -37.16 -24.45 -7.21
C GLN A 249 -36.15 -25.12 -6.28
N ASP A 250 -34.96 -25.49 -6.78
CA ASP A 250 -33.92 -26.13 -5.98
C ASP A 250 -33.17 -25.09 -5.12
N LEU A 251 -33.43 -25.17 -3.81
CA LEU A 251 -32.84 -24.32 -2.78
C LEU A 251 -31.64 -24.96 -2.08
N ARG A 252 -31.08 -26.06 -2.60
CA ARG A 252 -29.89 -26.67 -2.00
C ARG A 252 -28.68 -25.75 -2.10
N LEU A 253 -27.83 -25.80 -1.07
CA LEU A 253 -26.56 -25.06 -1.02
C LEU A 253 -25.69 -25.31 -2.25
N SER A 254 -25.64 -26.54 -2.77
CA SER A 254 -24.88 -26.89 -3.98
C SER A 254 -25.35 -26.10 -5.21
N THR A 255 -26.67 -25.95 -5.38
CA THR A 255 -27.32 -25.28 -6.51
C THR A 255 -27.21 -23.77 -6.41
N ARG A 256 -27.32 -23.21 -5.19
CA ARG A 256 -27.24 -21.76 -4.94
C ARG A 256 -25.84 -21.24 -4.64
N SER A 257 -24.86 -22.14 -4.48
CA SER A 257 -23.47 -21.83 -4.13
C SER A 257 -22.82 -20.69 -4.92
N PRO A 258 -23.04 -20.49 -6.24
CA PRO A 258 -22.41 -19.37 -6.93
C PRO A 258 -22.88 -18.01 -6.43
N LEU A 259 -24.17 -17.87 -6.07
CA LEU A 259 -24.74 -16.66 -5.49
C LEU A 259 -24.25 -16.46 -4.06
N LEU A 260 -24.34 -17.51 -3.23
CA LEU A 260 -23.95 -17.45 -1.83
C LEU A 260 -22.47 -17.11 -1.68
N ASN A 261 -21.60 -17.80 -2.44
CA ASN A 261 -20.18 -17.54 -2.44
C ASN A 261 -19.85 -16.14 -2.96
N LEU A 262 -20.60 -15.59 -3.93
CA LEU A 262 -20.38 -14.22 -4.40
C LEU A 262 -20.69 -13.20 -3.29
N ARG A 263 -21.79 -13.39 -2.55
CA ARG A 263 -22.09 -12.55 -1.37
C ARG A 263 -21.01 -12.71 -0.30
N ILE A 264 -20.68 -13.93 0.10
CA ILE A 264 -19.68 -14.20 1.15
C ILE A 264 -18.29 -13.66 0.78
N GLU A 265 -17.86 -13.83 -0.48
CA GLU A 265 -16.60 -13.24 -0.97
C GLU A 265 -16.61 -11.71 -0.85
N SER A 266 -17.75 -11.07 -1.09
CA SER A 266 -17.90 -9.61 -1.02
C SER A 266 -17.94 -9.10 0.42
N GLU A 267 -18.71 -9.76 1.28
CA GLU A 267 -18.82 -9.46 2.73
C GLU A 267 -17.46 -9.66 3.43
N LEU A 268 -16.70 -10.70 3.06
CA LEU A 268 -15.35 -10.92 3.58
C LEU A 268 -14.40 -9.76 3.23
N LEU A 269 -14.47 -9.25 1.99
CA LEU A 269 -13.64 -8.11 1.58
C LEU A 269 -14.08 -6.81 2.26
N MET A 270 -15.38 -6.58 2.43
CA MET A 270 -15.89 -5.46 3.22
C MET A 270 -15.43 -5.55 4.67
N PHE A 271 -15.54 -6.73 5.28
CA PHE A 271 -15.05 -6.97 6.65
C PHE A 271 -13.56 -6.66 6.79
N ILE A 272 -12.71 -7.13 5.86
CA ILE A 272 -11.27 -6.83 5.86
C ILE A 272 -11.01 -5.33 5.64
N ALA A 273 -11.80 -4.66 4.80
CA ALA A 273 -11.67 -3.22 4.57
C ALA A 273 -12.03 -2.40 5.81
N GLN A 274 -12.96 -2.86 6.64
CA GLN A 274 -13.41 -2.16 7.85
C GLN A 274 -12.53 -2.48 9.07
N THR A 275 -12.24 -3.76 9.30
CA THR A 275 -11.48 -4.24 10.47
C THR A 275 -9.97 -4.20 10.28
N GLY A 276 -9.49 -4.18 9.03
CA GLY A 276 -8.07 -4.27 8.73
C GLY A 276 -7.45 -5.63 9.06
N MET A 277 -8.23 -6.70 9.24
CA MET A 277 -7.73 -8.05 9.55
C MET A 277 -7.04 -8.73 8.36
N ASN A 278 -6.07 -9.63 8.61
CA ASN A 278 -5.47 -10.46 7.54
C ASN A 278 -6.50 -11.42 6.95
N LEU A 279 -6.49 -11.63 5.63
CA LEU A 279 -7.30 -12.66 4.97
C LEU A 279 -7.16 -14.05 5.64
N GLN A 280 -5.94 -14.45 6.00
CA GLN A 280 -5.68 -15.75 6.62
C GLN A 280 -6.37 -15.87 8.00
N GLN A 281 -6.51 -14.77 8.73
CA GLN A 281 -7.24 -14.74 10.01
C GLN A 281 -8.75 -14.63 9.77
N ALA A 282 -9.16 -13.71 8.89
CA ALA A 282 -10.56 -13.38 8.66
C ALA A 282 -11.37 -14.56 8.11
N HIS A 283 -10.80 -15.37 7.20
CA HIS A 283 -11.53 -16.50 6.61
C HIS A 283 -11.68 -17.71 7.55
N THR A 284 -10.93 -17.76 8.65
CA THR A 284 -11.01 -18.83 9.67
C THR A 284 -11.77 -18.39 10.93
N LEU A 285 -12.28 -17.15 10.98
CA LEU A 285 -13.05 -16.66 12.12
C LEU A 285 -14.30 -17.49 12.34
N ARG A 286 -14.68 -17.68 13.62
CA ARG A 286 -15.89 -18.40 14.03
C ARG A 286 -16.87 -17.47 14.75
N VAL A 287 -18.17 -17.71 14.59
CA VAL A 287 -19.27 -16.90 15.14
C VAL A 287 -19.39 -17.04 16.66
N GLU A 288 -19.09 -18.24 17.21
CA GLU A 288 -19.22 -18.55 18.64
C GLU A 288 -18.24 -17.77 19.55
N GLN A 289 -17.28 -17.04 18.96
CA GLN A 289 -16.25 -16.30 19.68
C GLN A 289 -16.60 -14.82 19.92
N PHE A 290 -17.86 -14.41 19.73
CA PHE A 290 -18.24 -13.00 19.79
C PHE A 290 -18.97 -12.66 21.08
N HIS A 291 -18.22 -12.12 22.06
CA HIS A 291 -18.81 -11.33 23.14
C HIS A 291 -18.79 -9.85 22.77
N TYR A 292 -19.97 -9.24 22.76
CA TYR A 292 -20.16 -7.83 22.44
C TYR A 292 -19.91 -6.99 23.69
N THR A 293 -18.83 -6.23 23.71
CA THR A 293 -18.62 -5.19 24.73
C THR A 293 -18.76 -3.83 24.07
N SER A 294 -19.71 -3.02 24.54
CA SER A 294 -19.88 -1.64 24.08
C SER A 294 -18.66 -0.82 24.51
N HIS A 295 -17.96 -0.20 23.57
CA HIS A 295 -16.90 0.76 23.84
C HIS A 295 -17.09 1.95 22.88
N LEU A 296 -17.19 3.17 23.42
CA LEU A 296 -17.21 4.48 22.74
C LEU A 296 -17.52 4.41 21.23
N ASP A 297 -18.81 4.35 20.87
CA ASP A 297 -19.34 4.36 19.50
C ASP A 297 -18.96 3.17 18.58
N GLY A 298 -18.76 1.97 19.15
CA GLY A 298 -18.59 0.71 18.42
C GLY A 298 -18.74 -0.56 19.26
N TYR A 299 -18.40 -1.71 18.68
CA TYR A 299 -18.34 -3.01 19.39
C TYR A 299 -16.96 -3.64 19.26
N GLN A 300 -16.39 -4.02 20.41
CA GLN A 300 -15.23 -4.90 20.46
C GLN A 300 -15.69 -6.34 20.50
N VAL A 301 -15.11 -7.15 19.63
CA VAL A 301 -15.33 -8.59 19.61
C VAL A 301 -14.12 -9.26 20.27
N ARG A 302 -14.33 -9.89 21.43
CA ARG A 302 -13.26 -10.52 22.22
C ARG A 302 -13.32 -12.04 22.17
N SER A 303 -12.17 -12.70 22.04
CA SER A 303 -12.03 -14.15 22.24
C SER A 303 -11.43 -14.44 23.60
N TYR A 304 -12.02 -15.36 24.34
CA TYR A 304 -11.49 -15.78 25.63
C TYR A 304 -10.39 -16.85 25.42
N LYS A 305 -9.13 -16.49 25.68
CA LYS A 305 -8.04 -17.45 25.90
C LYS A 305 -7.79 -17.54 27.41
N ASN A 306 -7.59 -18.75 27.93
CA ASN A 306 -7.40 -19.08 29.36
C ASN A 306 -6.15 -18.48 30.06
N ARG A 307 -5.58 -17.39 29.55
CA ARG A 307 -4.46 -16.67 30.16
C ARG A 307 -4.76 -15.16 30.08
N ARG A 308 -5.10 -14.56 31.23
CA ARG A 308 -5.35 -13.11 31.53
C ARG A 308 -6.08 -12.28 30.45
N ASN A 309 -7.31 -11.86 30.74
CA ASN A 309 -8.15 -10.88 30.01
C ASN A 309 -8.17 -11.02 28.48
N GLY A 310 -9.23 -11.66 27.96
CA GLY A 310 -9.40 -12.07 26.56
C GLY A 310 -8.90 -11.06 25.50
N GLU A 311 -8.22 -11.60 24.49
CA GLU A 311 -7.64 -10.87 23.36
C GLU A 311 -8.76 -10.27 22.50
N VAL A 312 -8.71 -8.96 22.24
CA VAL A 312 -9.62 -8.29 21.30
C VAL A 312 -9.30 -8.81 19.90
N LEU A 313 -10.25 -9.52 19.28
CA LEU A 313 -10.08 -10.08 17.94
C LEU A 313 -10.10 -8.98 16.88
N PHE A 314 -11.08 -8.08 16.96
CA PHE A 314 -11.24 -6.93 16.07
C PHE A 314 -12.25 -5.93 16.64
N GLU A 315 -12.21 -4.71 16.10
CA GLU A 315 -13.15 -3.64 16.42
C GLU A 315 -14.02 -3.32 15.19
N ILE A 316 -15.31 -3.10 15.42
CA ILE A 316 -16.27 -2.64 14.41
C ILE A 316 -16.80 -1.27 14.83
N TYR A 317 -16.65 -0.28 13.94
CA TYR A 317 -17.22 1.05 14.10
C TYR A 317 -18.76 1.03 13.94
N ALA A 318 -19.46 1.94 14.62
CA ALA A 318 -20.93 2.02 14.62
C ALA A 318 -21.55 2.00 13.21
N ASN A 319 -20.97 2.71 12.24
CA ASN A 319 -21.49 2.80 10.88
C ASN A 319 -21.45 1.47 10.09
N TYR A 320 -20.56 0.54 10.44
CA TYR A 320 -20.47 -0.77 9.80
C TYR A 320 -21.29 -1.84 10.53
N ARG A 321 -21.71 -1.56 11.77
CA ARG A 321 -22.43 -2.50 12.62
C ARG A 321 -23.71 -3.02 11.96
N ASP A 322 -24.59 -2.12 11.52
CA ASP A 322 -25.88 -2.51 10.92
C ASP A 322 -25.68 -3.35 9.66
N TRP A 323 -24.61 -3.05 8.90
CA TRP A 323 -24.23 -3.85 7.75
C TRP A 323 -23.84 -5.27 8.15
N PHE A 324 -22.99 -5.40 9.16
CA PHE A 324 -22.51 -6.68 9.64
C PHE A 324 -23.62 -7.54 10.26
N GLU A 325 -24.55 -6.93 11.01
CA GLU A 325 -25.71 -7.63 11.58
C GLU A 325 -26.65 -8.17 10.48
N ARG A 326 -26.89 -7.41 9.39
CA ARG A 326 -27.63 -7.92 8.22
C ARG A 326 -26.95 -9.12 7.57
N TYR A 327 -25.62 -9.14 7.53
CA TYR A 327 -24.88 -10.29 7.05
C TYR A 327 -25.06 -11.50 7.97
N LEU A 328 -24.94 -11.32 9.29
CA LEU A 328 -25.11 -12.41 10.26
C LEU A 328 -26.51 -13.02 10.20
N ALA A 329 -27.56 -12.19 10.07
CA ALA A 329 -28.93 -12.65 9.90
C ALA A 329 -29.11 -13.48 8.62
N TRP A 330 -28.60 -13.00 7.48
CA TRP A 330 -28.63 -13.74 6.22
C TRP A 330 -27.82 -15.04 6.28
N ARG A 331 -26.65 -15.02 6.92
CA ARG A 331 -25.80 -16.21 7.12
C ARG A 331 -26.56 -17.26 7.93
N ALA A 332 -27.21 -16.87 9.03
CA ALA A 332 -27.94 -17.79 9.90
C ALA A 332 -29.08 -18.53 9.15
N GLN A 333 -29.71 -17.88 8.16
CA GLN A 333 -30.76 -18.51 7.35
C GLN A 333 -30.21 -19.58 6.40
N TRP A 334 -29.06 -19.33 5.77
CA TRP A 334 -28.44 -20.29 4.83
C TRP A 334 -27.57 -21.35 5.51
N PHE A 335 -27.04 -21.06 6.70
CA PHE A 335 -26.09 -21.90 7.43
C PHE A 335 -26.47 -22.03 8.92
N PRO A 336 -27.66 -22.60 9.23
CA PRO A 336 -28.10 -22.77 10.62
C PRO A 336 -27.20 -23.74 11.41
N ASP A 337 -26.79 -24.84 10.77
CA ASP A 337 -26.00 -25.93 11.37
C ASP A 337 -24.59 -26.03 10.77
N GLU A 338 -23.90 -24.89 10.58
CA GLU A 338 -22.53 -24.93 10.05
C GLU A 338 -21.58 -25.58 11.07
N SER A 339 -21.09 -26.78 10.73
CA SER A 339 -20.36 -27.67 11.64
C SER A 339 -19.13 -27.04 12.32
N ASP A 340 -18.54 -26.00 11.72
CA ASP A 340 -17.29 -25.40 12.19
C ASP A 340 -17.51 -23.99 12.76
N GLY A 341 -18.75 -23.50 12.76
CA GLY A 341 -19.13 -22.16 13.19
C GLY A 341 -18.50 -21.03 12.38
N LEU A 342 -18.03 -21.24 11.15
CA LEU A 342 -17.27 -20.24 10.38
C LEU A 342 -18.08 -18.98 10.08
N LEU A 343 -17.50 -17.80 10.30
CA LEU A 343 -18.11 -16.50 10.00
C LEU A 343 -18.34 -16.32 8.50
N PHE A 344 -17.44 -16.80 7.65
CA PHE A 344 -17.53 -16.70 6.18
C PHE A 344 -17.54 -18.10 5.52
N PRO A 345 -18.66 -18.84 5.61
CA PRO A 345 -18.70 -20.24 5.19
C PRO A 345 -18.86 -20.38 3.68
N LEU A 346 -17.76 -20.51 2.94
CA LEU A 346 -17.82 -20.75 1.50
C LEU A 346 -18.28 -22.18 1.18
N VAL A 347 -19.28 -22.30 0.30
CA VAL A 347 -19.76 -23.58 -0.22
C VAL A 347 -18.75 -24.10 -1.25
N ARG A 348 -17.96 -25.10 -0.85
CA ARG A 348 -16.88 -25.67 -1.66
C ARG A 348 -17.35 -26.92 -2.41
N THR A 349 -18.05 -26.74 -3.53
CA THR A 349 -18.35 -27.85 -4.44
C THR A 349 -17.06 -28.42 -5.03
N GLY A 350 -16.76 -29.70 -4.74
CA GLY A 350 -15.56 -30.39 -5.27
C GLY A 350 -14.45 -30.67 -4.25
N GLY A 351 -14.71 -30.55 -2.94
CA GLY A 351 -13.83 -31.06 -1.89
C GLY A 351 -12.57 -30.24 -1.66
N ARG A 352 -12.65 -28.90 -1.67
CA ARG A 352 -11.53 -28.03 -1.24
C ARG A 352 -11.50 -27.97 0.29
N ILE A 353 -10.31 -28.07 0.90
CA ILE A 353 -10.10 -27.98 2.37
C ILE A 353 -10.51 -26.62 2.92
N LYS A 354 -10.97 -26.55 4.17
CA LYS A 354 -11.51 -25.32 4.77
C LYS A 354 -10.41 -24.30 5.10
N GLU A 355 -9.19 -24.75 5.40
CA GLU A 355 -8.02 -23.93 5.78
C GLU A 355 -7.39 -23.16 4.60
N ALA A 356 -7.81 -23.46 3.37
CA ALA A 356 -7.32 -22.72 2.21
C ALA A 356 -8.12 -21.43 2.03
N ALA A 357 -7.42 -20.29 2.14
CA ALA A 357 -7.98 -18.96 1.91
C ALA A 357 -8.65 -18.84 0.53
N PRO A 358 -9.75 -18.06 0.42
CA PRO A 358 -10.47 -17.90 -0.83
C PRO A 358 -9.66 -17.17 -1.90
N GLN A 359 -9.86 -17.60 -3.14
CA GLN A 359 -9.23 -16.99 -4.32
C GLN A 359 -10.08 -15.89 -4.97
N PHE A 360 -11.30 -15.67 -4.47
CA PHE A 360 -12.26 -14.68 -4.96
C PHE A 360 -12.66 -14.89 -6.43
N VAL A 361 -12.84 -16.15 -6.85
CA VAL A 361 -12.99 -16.50 -8.28
C VAL A 361 -14.29 -15.94 -8.86
N ASN A 362 -15.38 -15.98 -8.09
CA ASN A 362 -16.67 -15.48 -8.55
C ASN A 362 -16.62 -13.96 -8.68
N LEU A 363 -16.07 -13.29 -7.67
CA LEU A 363 -15.93 -11.84 -7.70
C LEU A 363 -14.99 -11.35 -8.82
N VAL A 364 -13.86 -12.02 -9.05
CA VAL A 364 -12.94 -11.70 -10.17
C VAL A 364 -13.69 -11.76 -11.51
N ARG A 365 -14.52 -12.79 -11.71
CA ARG A 365 -15.31 -12.95 -12.94
C ARG A 365 -16.33 -11.83 -13.10
N VAL A 366 -17.02 -11.46 -12.02
CA VAL A 366 -17.98 -10.35 -12.01
C VAL A 366 -17.28 -9.04 -12.34
N CYS A 367 -16.21 -8.70 -11.61
CA CYS A 367 -15.44 -7.46 -11.82
C CYS A 367 -14.93 -7.34 -13.25
N LYS A 368 -14.43 -8.44 -13.84
CA LYS A 368 -14.01 -8.48 -15.24
C LYS A 368 -15.15 -8.21 -16.22
N THR A 369 -16.37 -8.63 -15.90
CA THR A 369 -17.56 -8.44 -16.76
C THR A 369 -18.02 -6.98 -16.76
N ILE A 370 -17.92 -6.30 -15.62
CA ILE A 370 -18.36 -4.91 -15.45
C ILE A 370 -17.25 -3.87 -15.67
N GLY A 371 -16.02 -4.32 -15.95
CA GLY A 371 -14.87 -3.44 -16.21
C GLY A 371 -14.27 -2.78 -14.95
N VAL A 372 -14.52 -3.33 -13.76
CA VAL A 372 -14.00 -2.76 -12.49
C VAL A 372 -12.72 -3.48 -12.07
N GLN A 373 -11.71 -2.71 -11.64
CA GLN A 373 -10.45 -3.27 -11.15
C GLN A 373 -10.65 -3.95 -9.80
N ILE A 374 -10.29 -5.22 -9.69
CA ILE A 374 -10.31 -5.92 -8.40
C ILE A 374 -9.19 -5.44 -7.49
N ILE A 375 -9.55 -5.07 -6.25
CA ILE A 375 -8.60 -4.73 -5.20
C ILE A 375 -8.47 -5.94 -4.26
N ARG A 376 -7.25 -6.51 -4.18
CA ARG A 376 -6.97 -7.68 -3.32
C ARG A 376 -6.94 -7.27 -1.83
N PRO A 377 -7.19 -8.20 -0.88
CA PRO A 377 -7.23 -7.92 0.56
C PRO A 377 -6.05 -7.11 1.09
N GLY A 378 -4.82 -7.43 0.68
CA GLY A 378 -3.62 -6.68 1.11
C GLY A 378 -3.65 -5.20 0.69
N LYS A 379 -4.16 -4.89 -0.51
CA LYS A 379 -4.29 -3.51 -0.99
C LYS A 379 -5.44 -2.78 -0.28
N LEU A 380 -6.54 -3.45 0.06
CA LEU A 380 -7.62 -2.87 0.89
C LEU A 380 -7.10 -2.46 2.27
N ARG A 381 -6.42 -3.38 2.97
CA ARG A 381 -5.82 -3.11 4.29
C ARG A 381 -4.84 -1.93 4.22
N LYS A 382 -3.95 -1.92 3.23
CA LYS A 382 -2.99 -0.84 3.04
C LYS A 382 -3.66 0.50 2.75
N THR A 383 -4.72 0.51 1.95
CA THR A 383 -5.46 1.75 1.64
C THR A 383 -6.14 2.31 2.89
N ARG A 384 -6.77 1.45 3.71
CA ARG A 384 -7.37 1.84 5.00
C ARG A 384 -6.32 2.42 5.95
N ILE A 385 -5.19 1.75 6.14
CA ILE A 385 -4.12 2.21 7.05
C ILE A 385 -3.58 3.56 6.59
N ASN A 386 -3.32 3.75 5.29
CA ASN A 386 -2.88 5.04 4.78
C ASN A 386 -3.94 6.13 4.92
N TRP A 387 -5.23 5.81 4.75
CA TRP A 387 -6.30 6.77 4.99
C TRP A 387 -6.36 7.19 6.48
N LEU A 388 -6.29 6.24 7.41
CA LEU A 388 -6.25 6.53 8.85
C LEU A 388 -5.02 7.34 9.25
N LEU A 389 -3.86 7.07 8.65
CA LEU A 389 -2.64 7.86 8.90
C LEU A 389 -2.78 9.30 8.41
N ARG A 390 -3.43 9.50 7.25
CA ARG A 390 -3.70 10.84 6.69
C ARG A 390 -4.65 11.62 7.59
N GLU A 391 -5.68 10.96 8.12
CA GLU A 391 -6.71 11.59 8.93
C GLU A 391 -6.26 11.87 10.37
N SER A 392 -5.64 10.88 11.04
CA SER A 392 -5.27 10.97 12.45
C SER A 392 -3.94 11.69 12.70
N GLN A 393 -3.03 11.69 11.73
CA GLN A 393 -1.63 12.12 11.88
C GLN A 393 -0.91 11.51 13.10
N ASN A 394 -1.40 10.39 13.65
CA ASN A 394 -0.85 9.72 14.82
C ASN A 394 -0.48 8.25 14.50
N PRO A 395 0.79 7.97 14.17
CA PRO A 395 1.23 6.63 13.81
C PRO A 395 1.07 5.59 14.93
N GLU A 396 1.15 6.00 16.20
CA GLU A 396 1.03 5.08 17.35
C GLU A 396 -0.41 4.57 17.47
N GLN A 397 -1.39 5.47 17.42
CA GLN A 397 -2.81 5.11 17.44
C GLN A 397 -3.20 4.25 16.24
N VAL A 398 -2.68 4.55 15.04
CA VAL A 398 -2.99 3.73 13.85
C VAL A 398 -2.31 2.37 13.93
N ALA A 399 -1.11 2.27 14.52
CA ALA A 399 -0.44 0.99 14.73
C ALA A 399 -1.22 0.10 15.70
N GLU A 400 -1.73 0.67 16.79
CA GLU A 400 -2.60 0.00 17.76
C GLU A 400 -3.89 -0.49 17.09
N LEU A 401 -4.61 0.38 16.37
CA LEU A 401 -5.83 0.04 15.63
C LEU A 401 -5.59 -1.02 14.54
N ALA A 402 -4.38 -1.09 13.98
CA ALA A 402 -4.03 -2.04 12.94
C ALA A 402 -3.41 -3.34 13.48
N GLN A 403 -3.28 -3.48 14.81
CA GLN A 403 -2.61 -4.59 15.50
C GLN A 403 -1.19 -4.88 14.96
N HIS A 404 -0.46 -3.82 14.60
CA HIS A 404 0.93 -3.91 14.12
C HIS A 404 1.87 -3.17 15.06
N THR A 405 3.15 -3.55 15.05
CA THR A 405 4.19 -2.66 15.60
C THR A 405 4.30 -1.39 14.75
N MET A 406 4.63 -0.26 15.37
CA MET A 406 4.87 1.01 14.66
C MET A 406 5.93 0.84 13.56
N GLU A 407 6.98 0.06 13.81
CA GLU A 407 8.02 -0.24 12.81
C GLU A 407 7.44 -0.95 11.57
N THR A 408 6.56 -1.94 11.76
CA THR A 408 5.90 -2.65 10.67
C THR A 408 4.93 -1.74 9.91
N LEU A 409 4.19 -0.90 10.63
CA LEU A 409 3.32 0.12 10.06
C LEU A 409 4.10 1.04 9.11
N ILE A 410 5.21 1.61 9.58
CA ILE A 410 6.06 2.52 8.81
C ILE A 410 6.69 1.82 7.61
N ARG A 411 7.24 0.62 7.78
CA ARG A 411 7.97 -0.06 6.69
C ARG A 411 7.08 -0.63 5.59
N VAL A 412 5.90 -1.14 5.95
CA VAL A 412 5.07 -1.93 5.03
C VAL A 412 3.91 -1.12 4.47
N TYR A 413 3.33 -0.25 5.29
CA TYR A 413 2.06 0.38 4.98
C TYR A 413 2.18 1.85 4.61
N VAL A 414 3.01 2.64 5.30
CA VAL A 414 3.17 4.08 5.01
C VAL A 414 3.60 4.27 3.55
N ASP A 415 2.75 4.95 2.80
CA ASP A 415 3.08 5.52 1.52
C ASP A 415 3.35 7.03 1.71
N PRO A 416 4.54 7.54 1.36
CA PRO A 416 4.87 8.94 1.55
C PRO A 416 3.94 9.80 0.68
N HIS A 417 3.09 10.60 1.31
CA HIS A 417 2.23 11.54 0.61
C HIS A 417 2.99 12.86 0.43
N PRO A 418 3.21 13.35 -0.81
CA PRO A 418 4.04 14.53 -1.05
C PRO A 418 3.62 15.77 -0.26
N GLN A 419 2.32 15.99 -0.07
CA GLN A 419 1.82 17.12 0.71
C GLN A 419 2.05 16.96 2.22
N ILE A 420 1.95 15.74 2.76
CA ILE A 420 2.19 15.49 4.19
C ILE A 420 3.69 15.52 4.46
N ALA A 421 4.50 14.92 3.58
CA ALA A 421 5.95 15.04 3.64
C ALA A 421 6.40 16.50 3.55
N MET A 422 5.78 17.32 2.70
CA MET A 422 6.06 18.76 2.63
C MET A 422 5.70 19.48 3.94
N VAL A 423 4.55 19.16 4.55
CA VAL A 423 4.15 19.72 5.86
C VAL A 423 5.06 19.24 6.98
N GLU A 424 5.46 17.97 7.01
CA GLU A 424 6.35 17.39 8.01
C GLU A 424 7.77 17.93 7.86
N ILE A 425 8.29 18.04 6.64
CA ILE A 425 9.57 18.70 6.33
C ILE A 425 9.50 20.16 6.75
N THR A 426 8.41 20.88 6.43
CA THR A 426 8.19 22.27 6.85
C THR A 426 8.15 22.39 8.37
N ARG A 427 7.41 21.51 9.08
CA ARG A 427 7.29 21.51 10.54
C ARG A 427 8.61 21.14 11.21
N PHE A 428 9.33 20.17 10.66
CA PHE A 428 10.67 19.81 11.09
C PHE A 428 11.61 21.00 10.91
N HIS A 429 11.64 21.65 9.75
CA HIS A 429 12.45 22.85 9.55
C HIS A 429 12.00 24.00 10.47
N GLN A 430 10.71 24.22 10.70
CA GLN A 430 10.23 25.22 11.67
C GLN A 430 10.66 24.92 13.12
N GLN A 431 10.75 23.65 13.50
CA GLN A 431 11.17 23.23 14.83
C GLN A 431 12.70 23.18 15.00
N THR A 432 13.44 23.03 13.89
CA THR A 432 14.88 22.74 13.91
C THR A 432 15.73 23.84 13.28
N ASP A 433 15.14 24.84 12.62
CA ASP A 433 15.85 26.00 12.06
C ASP A 433 16.00 27.11 13.13
N PRO A 434 17.22 27.41 13.59
CA PRO A 434 17.48 28.47 14.57
C PRO A 434 17.37 29.89 13.97
N SER A 435 17.12 30.04 12.67
CA SER A 435 16.99 31.37 12.06
C SER A 435 15.55 31.90 12.16
N ILE A 436 15.38 32.87 13.06
CA ILE A 436 14.15 33.64 13.16
C ILE A 436 14.10 34.60 11.96
N SER A 437 13.16 34.40 11.06
CA SER A 437 12.94 35.28 9.90
C SER A 437 12.63 36.70 10.36
N SER A 438 13.38 37.69 9.85
CA SER A 438 13.09 39.09 10.08
C SER A 438 12.11 39.64 9.04
N PRO A 439 11.25 40.62 9.38
CA PRO A 439 10.45 41.37 8.41
C PRO A 439 11.27 42.10 7.34
N ALA A 440 12.53 42.44 7.63
CA ALA A 440 13.48 43.03 6.67
C ALA A 440 14.38 41.98 6.02
N PRO A 441 15.08 42.31 4.92
CA PRO A 441 16.12 41.44 4.37
C PRO A 441 17.14 41.12 5.47
N GLY A 442 17.44 39.84 5.68
CA GLY A 442 18.37 39.39 6.72
C GLY A 442 17.77 38.33 7.65
N ARG A 443 18.40 38.15 8.82
CA ARG A 443 17.97 37.21 9.88
C ARG A 443 18.01 37.88 11.24
N CYS A 444 17.22 37.36 12.19
CA CYS A 444 17.30 37.77 13.59
C CYS A 444 18.05 36.73 14.44
N VAL A 445 18.79 37.22 15.44
CA VAL A 445 19.34 36.40 16.54
C VAL A 445 18.23 36.03 17.53
N ALA A 446 17.32 36.96 17.82
CA ALA A 446 16.13 36.75 18.66
C ALA A 446 14.94 37.59 18.15
N ALA A 447 13.70 37.13 18.39
CA ALA A 447 12.47 37.85 18.06
C ALA A 447 12.09 38.91 19.11
N ILE A 448 13.09 39.64 19.62
CA ILE A 448 12.90 40.65 20.66
C ILE A 448 13.33 42.00 20.06
N PRO A 449 12.41 42.95 19.84
CA PRO A 449 12.75 44.22 19.23
C PRO A 449 13.58 45.07 20.20
N GLU A 450 14.83 45.33 19.85
CA GLU A 450 15.76 46.12 20.66
C GLU A 450 16.48 47.12 19.77
N VAL A 451 16.40 48.40 20.13
CA VAL A 451 16.90 49.52 19.32
C VAL A 451 18.43 49.59 19.42
N ILE A 452 19.11 49.85 18.31
CA ILE A 452 20.57 50.14 18.31
C ILE A 452 20.88 51.44 19.08
N HIS A 453 22.07 51.51 19.70
CA HIS A 453 22.52 52.73 20.35
C HIS A 453 22.57 53.91 19.35
N GLU A 454 22.03 55.08 19.75
CA GLU A 454 22.03 56.34 18.98
C GLU A 454 21.21 56.33 17.67
N ILE A 455 19.92 55.97 17.76
CA ILE A 455 19.00 56.08 16.63
C ILE A 455 18.52 57.54 16.41
N PRO A 456 18.42 58.03 15.15
CA PRO A 456 17.80 59.33 14.87
C PRO A 456 16.35 59.41 15.38
N GLN A 457 15.93 60.57 15.89
CA GLN A 457 14.61 60.76 16.53
C GLN A 457 13.42 60.37 15.64
N SER A 458 13.55 60.49 14.31
CA SER A 458 12.50 60.18 13.33
C SER A 458 12.67 58.82 12.63
N ALA A 459 13.62 57.98 13.06
CA ALA A 459 13.82 56.67 12.47
C ALA A 459 12.70 55.68 12.90
N PRO A 460 12.33 54.72 12.04
CA PRO A 460 11.39 53.65 12.40
C PRO A 460 11.90 52.83 13.59
N ARG A 461 11.03 52.61 14.58
CA ARG A 461 11.35 51.75 15.73
C ARG A 461 11.15 50.28 15.38
N PRO A 462 12.02 49.37 15.85
CA PRO A 462 11.81 47.93 15.70
C PRO A 462 10.53 47.49 16.43
N ASP A 463 9.66 46.77 15.72
CA ASP A 463 8.39 46.25 16.23
C ASP A 463 8.14 44.79 15.80
N CYS A 464 9.14 44.15 15.16
CA CYS A 464 9.04 42.82 14.55
C CYS A 464 7.94 42.65 13.50
N ILE A 465 7.39 43.76 12.99
CA ILE A 465 6.33 43.78 11.96
C ILE A 465 6.81 44.60 10.74
N ASN A 466 7.31 45.82 10.96
CA ASN A 466 7.77 46.72 9.93
C ASN A 466 9.24 46.47 9.57
N ALA A 467 9.47 46.13 8.29
CA ALA A 467 10.80 45.93 7.73
C ALA A 467 11.74 47.13 7.94
N ALA A 468 11.22 48.36 7.90
CA ALA A 468 12.06 49.55 8.09
C ALA A 468 12.64 49.63 9.52
N GLY A 469 11.88 49.18 10.53
CA GLY A 469 12.30 49.15 11.93
C GLY A 469 13.40 48.13 12.21
N CYS A 470 13.40 46.99 11.51
CA CYS A 470 14.42 45.96 11.70
C CYS A 470 15.85 46.43 11.40
N LEU A 471 16.02 47.40 10.48
CA LEU A 471 17.34 47.94 10.10
C LEU A 471 18.02 48.74 11.21
N PHE A 472 17.28 49.07 12.27
CA PHE A 472 17.71 49.75 13.48
C PHE A 472 17.59 48.85 14.73
N CYS A 473 17.57 47.53 14.54
CA CYS A 473 17.49 46.55 15.62
C CYS A 473 18.86 45.90 15.91
N THR A 474 19.21 45.74 17.19
CA THR A 474 20.45 45.03 17.63
C THR A 474 20.44 43.55 17.26
N GLN A 475 19.26 42.97 17.12
CA GLN A 475 19.07 41.54 16.83
C GLN A 475 19.17 41.22 15.33
N HIS A 476 19.14 42.22 14.46
CA HIS A 476 19.19 42.04 13.00
C HIS A 476 20.61 41.75 12.51
N ARG A 477 20.75 40.79 11.60
CA ARG A 477 22.00 40.40 10.95
C ARG A 477 21.82 40.36 9.45
N ASP A 478 22.77 40.96 8.74
CA ASP A 478 22.87 40.81 7.29
C ASP A 478 23.36 39.41 6.92
N ILE A 479 22.90 38.89 5.79
CA ILE A 479 23.35 37.62 5.23
C ILE A 479 24.35 37.93 4.12
N GLU A 480 25.45 37.19 4.09
CA GLU A 480 26.42 37.29 2.99
C GLU A 480 25.94 36.49 1.78
N SER A 481 25.01 37.07 1.00
CA SER A 481 24.54 36.48 -0.25
C SER A 481 24.11 37.54 -1.27
N GLU A 482 24.17 37.18 -2.56
CA GLU A 482 23.66 38.01 -3.66
C GLU A 482 22.15 38.30 -3.50
N ASP A 483 21.38 37.28 -3.11
CA ASP A 483 19.94 37.36 -2.86
C ASP A 483 19.58 38.41 -1.79
N HIS A 484 20.36 38.44 -0.69
CA HIS A 484 20.19 39.45 0.37
C HIS A 484 20.48 40.87 -0.13
N VAL A 485 21.54 41.04 -0.94
CA VAL A 485 21.89 42.33 -1.54
C VAL A 485 20.81 42.81 -2.52
N TRP A 486 20.24 41.90 -3.32
CA TRP A 486 19.12 42.21 -4.21
C TRP A 486 17.87 42.63 -3.44
N SER A 487 17.57 41.95 -2.33
CA SER A 487 16.46 42.27 -1.44
C SER A 487 16.65 43.63 -0.74
N LEU A 488 17.86 43.96 -0.26
CA LEU A 488 18.19 45.29 0.28
C LEU A 488 18.01 46.40 -0.77
N THR A 489 18.46 46.16 -2.00
CA THR A 489 18.37 47.13 -3.10
C THR A 489 16.90 47.36 -3.50
N SER A 490 16.10 46.29 -3.58
CA SER A 490 14.66 46.35 -3.84
C SER A 490 13.90 47.11 -2.74
N LEU A 491 14.20 46.84 -1.47
CA LEU A 491 13.60 47.57 -0.35
C LEU A 491 13.99 49.06 -0.37
N SER A 492 15.22 49.38 -0.76
CA SER A 492 15.66 50.77 -0.90
C SER A 492 14.89 51.50 -2.00
N HIS A 493 14.62 50.83 -3.12
CA HIS A 493 13.78 51.36 -4.19
C HIS A 493 12.34 51.58 -3.73
N LEU A 494 11.72 50.60 -3.04
CA LEU A 494 10.38 50.75 -2.46
C LEU A 494 10.28 51.98 -1.54
N LYS A 495 11.29 52.21 -0.69
CA LYS A 495 11.32 53.37 0.20
C LYS A 495 11.52 54.69 -0.55
N SER A 496 12.20 54.67 -1.71
CA SER A 496 12.30 55.86 -2.56
C SER A 496 10.94 56.24 -3.18
N LEU A 497 10.13 55.25 -3.57
CA LEU A 497 8.76 55.48 -4.06
C LEU A 497 7.85 56.01 -2.94
N GLU A 498 7.96 55.45 -1.73
CA GLU A 498 7.23 55.93 -0.55
C GLU A 498 7.58 57.40 -0.24
N LEU A 499 8.86 57.78 -0.35
CA LEU A 499 9.31 59.15 -0.16
C LEU A 499 8.81 60.08 -1.28
N ALA A 500 8.78 59.62 -2.53
CA ALA A 500 8.29 60.41 -3.67
C ALA A 500 6.79 60.75 -3.56
N LEU A 501 6.00 59.87 -2.94
CA LEU A 501 4.57 60.07 -2.68
C LEU A 501 4.28 61.03 -1.52
N TYR A 502 5.28 61.35 -0.69
CA TYR A 502 5.11 62.21 0.48
C TYR A 502 5.02 63.69 0.09
N ARG A 503 3.93 64.36 0.51
CA ARG A 503 3.75 65.81 0.39
C ARG A 503 3.88 66.44 1.80
N PRO A 504 4.92 67.26 2.07
CA PRO A 504 5.09 67.87 3.38
C PRO A 504 3.96 68.87 3.67
N PRO A 505 3.45 68.94 4.92
CA PRO A 505 2.53 70.00 5.34
C PRO A 505 3.22 71.38 5.20
N ILE A 506 2.52 72.35 4.63
CA ILE A 506 3.03 73.73 4.49
C ILE A 506 3.13 74.37 5.88
N ALA A 507 4.34 74.85 6.18
CA ALA A 507 4.71 75.77 7.27
C ALA A 507 4.50 75.29 8.72
N ASP A 508 5.55 74.70 9.30
CA ASP A 508 6.13 75.31 10.50
C ASP A 508 7.63 75.02 10.61
N SER A 509 8.40 76.08 10.42
CA SER A 509 9.85 76.13 10.52
C SER A 509 10.27 76.12 11.99
N GLN A 510 10.30 74.96 12.63
CA GLN A 510 11.19 74.70 13.77
C GLN A 510 11.40 73.23 14.20
N ALA A 511 10.86 72.25 13.47
CA ALA A 511 11.39 70.89 13.48
C ALA A 511 11.02 70.19 12.15
N ALA A 512 11.83 70.39 11.11
CA ALA A 512 11.75 69.55 9.91
C ALA A 512 12.30 68.15 10.28
N SER A 513 11.51 67.38 11.02
CA SER A 513 11.79 65.97 11.30
C SER A 513 11.97 65.25 9.97
N ARG A 514 13.19 64.74 9.72
CA ARG A 514 13.53 64.06 8.47
C ARG A 514 12.58 62.87 8.27
N HIS A 515 12.02 62.72 7.07
CA HIS A 515 11.03 61.68 6.77
C HIS A 515 11.59 60.28 7.12
N PRO A 516 10.84 59.39 7.80
CA PRO A 516 11.33 58.07 8.20
C PRO A 516 11.83 57.21 7.02
N ALA A 517 11.19 57.32 5.84
CA ALA A 517 11.65 56.62 4.64
C ALA A 517 13.04 57.11 4.17
N LEU A 518 13.35 58.40 4.31
CA LEU A 518 14.67 58.93 3.96
C LEU A 518 15.75 58.35 4.87
N ILE A 519 15.51 58.32 6.19
CA ILE A 519 16.44 57.73 7.16
C ILE A 519 16.65 56.23 6.87
N THR A 520 15.58 55.54 6.45
CA THR A 520 15.65 54.13 6.05
C THR A 520 16.49 53.94 4.78
N ILE A 521 16.34 54.80 3.77
CA ILE A 521 17.14 54.77 2.53
C ILE A 521 18.63 55.01 2.86
N GLU A 522 18.94 55.95 3.74
CA GLU A 522 20.33 56.21 4.15
C GLU A 522 20.96 54.97 4.82
N ARG A 523 20.21 54.30 5.69
CA ARG A 523 20.66 53.06 6.35
C ARG A 523 20.89 51.92 5.36
N LEU A 524 19.99 51.75 4.39
CA LEU A 524 20.13 50.76 3.32
C LEU A 524 21.32 51.08 2.40
N THR A 525 21.50 52.35 2.05
CA THR A 525 22.62 52.83 1.24
C THR A 525 23.95 52.57 1.94
N ALA A 526 24.04 52.82 3.26
CA ALA A 526 25.24 52.53 4.04
C ALA A 526 25.55 51.02 4.07
N LYS A 527 24.53 50.16 4.21
CA LYS A 527 24.70 48.70 4.14
C LYS A 527 25.16 48.24 2.75
N LEU A 528 24.55 48.74 1.67
CA LEU A 528 24.95 48.41 0.31
C LEU A 528 26.38 48.89 0.00
N LYS A 529 26.75 50.09 0.47
CA LYS A 529 28.10 50.63 0.36
C LYS A 529 29.13 49.76 1.08
N PHE A 530 28.78 49.24 2.26
CA PHE A 530 29.64 48.27 2.97
C PHE A 530 29.89 47.01 2.12
N PHE A 531 28.87 46.45 1.47
CA PHE A 531 29.06 45.31 0.55
C PHE A 531 29.92 45.69 -0.66
N GLU A 532 29.68 46.86 -1.25
CA GLU A 532 30.40 47.37 -2.41
C GLU A 532 31.91 47.56 -2.14
N GLU A 533 32.25 48.08 -0.96
CA GLU A 533 33.64 48.35 -0.56
C GLU A 533 34.36 47.12 0.04
N SER A 534 33.62 46.10 0.48
CA SER A 534 34.19 44.94 1.19
C SER A 534 35.00 44.00 0.29
N SER A 535 34.54 43.70 -0.92
CA SER A 535 35.24 42.78 -1.84
C SER A 535 34.76 42.93 -3.27
N HIS A 536 35.60 42.53 -4.23
CA HIS A 536 35.25 42.56 -5.66
C HIS A 536 34.04 41.66 -5.99
N GLY A 537 33.87 40.54 -5.27
CA GLY A 537 32.70 39.66 -5.44
C GLY A 537 31.41 40.31 -4.95
N ARG A 538 31.44 40.92 -3.76
CA ARG A 538 30.28 41.61 -3.18
C ARG A 538 29.92 42.88 -3.96
N LYS A 539 30.92 43.57 -4.53
CA LYS A 539 30.71 44.68 -5.47
C LYS A 539 29.88 44.25 -6.68
N ARG A 540 30.23 43.11 -7.31
CA ARG A 540 29.44 42.57 -8.43
C ARG A 540 28.00 42.29 -8.05
N TRP A 541 27.73 41.81 -6.84
CA TRP A 541 26.35 41.60 -6.37
C TRP A 541 25.56 42.91 -6.27
N VAL A 542 26.20 43.99 -5.80
CA VAL A 542 25.58 45.32 -5.72
C VAL A 542 25.33 45.88 -7.12
N ASP A 543 26.30 45.76 -8.03
CA ASP A 543 26.18 46.22 -9.42
C ASP A 543 25.05 45.49 -10.16
N GLU A 544 25.01 44.17 -10.05
CA GLU A 544 23.97 43.31 -10.61
C GLU A 544 22.59 43.62 -10.01
N ALA A 545 22.49 43.75 -8.68
CA ALA A 545 21.24 44.10 -8.02
C ALA A 545 20.71 45.46 -8.52
N ARG A 546 21.58 46.47 -8.67
CA ARG A 546 21.19 47.78 -9.23
C ARG A 546 20.73 47.67 -10.68
N ALA A 547 21.39 46.85 -11.50
CA ALA A 547 20.98 46.60 -12.88
C ALA A 547 19.58 45.97 -12.95
N ARG A 548 19.29 44.94 -12.14
CA ARG A 548 17.97 44.32 -12.07
C ARG A 548 16.85 45.29 -11.68
N ILE A 549 17.09 46.17 -10.70
CA ILE A 549 16.12 47.22 -10.35
C ILE A 549 15.88 48.17 -11.54
N ALA A 550 16.93 48.55 -12.28
CA ALA A 550 16.79 49.40 -13.47
C ALA A 550 16.03 48.72 -14.61
N GLU A 551 16.10 47.39 -14.70
CA GLU A 551 15.34 46.57 -15.65
C GLU A 551 13.89 46.28 -15.20
N GLY A 552 13.50 46.72 -14.00
CA GLY A 552 12.17 46.45 -13.42
C GLY A 552 12.02 45.04 -12.84
N GLU A 553 13.13 44.35 -12.59
CA GLU A 553 13.18 43.03 -11.96
C GLU A 553 13.46 43.16 -10.46
N TYR A 554 12.38 43.14 -9.67
CA TYR A 554 12.43 43.32 -8.23
C TYR A 554 12.49 41.98 -7.48
N HIS A 555 13.13 41.99 -6.31
CA HIS A 555 13.17 40.80 -5.47
C HIS A 555 11.73 40.37 -5.09
N PRO A 556 11.38 39.07 -5.15
CA PRO A 556 9.99 38.59 -4.98
C PRO A 556 9.30 39.04 -3.68
N ALA A 557 10.07 39.23 -2.60
CA ALA A 557 9.54 39.75 -1.33
C ALA A 557 8.98 41.18 -1.41
N TRP A 558 9.42 41.99 -2.39
CA TRP A 558 9.08 43.41 -2.52
C TRP A 558 8.36 43.75 -3.83
N ASP A 559 8.46 42.90 -4.85
CA ASP A 559 7.92 43.12 -6.19
C ASP A 559 6.46 43.59 -6.19
N GLY A 560 5.57 42.89 -5.47
CA GLY A 560 4.16 43.27 -5.37
C GLY A 560 3.95 44.66 -4.74
N PHE A 561 4.72 45.01 -3.70
CA PHE A 561 4.62 46.32 -3.05
C PHE A 561 5.16 47.45 -3.93
N ILE A 562 6.26 47.19 -4.64
CA ILE A 562 6.86 48.16 -5.57
C ILE A 562 5.90 48.43 -6.73
N ARG A 563 5.37 47.39 -7.37
CA ARG A 563 4.41 47.55 -8.48
C ARG A 563 3.16 48.31 -8.06
N LEU A 564 2.65 48.05 -6.85
CA LEU A 564 1.53 48.81 -6.29
C LEU A 564 1.88 50.29 -6.05
N ALA A 565 3.09 50.58 -5.56
CA ALA A 565 3.56 51.95 -5.36
C ALA A 565 3.81 52.70 -6.68
N GLU A 566 4.31 52.01 -7.71
CA GLU A 566 4.48 52.55 -9.06
C GLU A 566 3.15 52.89 -9.73
N LEU A 567 2.12 52.04 -9.57
CA LEU A 567 0.77 52.31 -10.09
C LEU A 567 0.14 53.56 -9.46
N ASN A 568 0.41 53.82 -8.18
CA ASN A 568 -0.06 55.02 -7.48
C ASN A 568 0.75 56.30 -7.82
N ASN A 569 1.84 56.18 -8.58
CA ASN A 569 2.68 57.28 -9.06
C ASN A 569 2.34 57.74 -10.49
N ILE A 570 1.38 57.08 -11.17
CA ILE A 570 0.89 57.45 -12.52
C ILE A 570 -0.31 58.39 -12.43
#